data_AF-A0A942KXF8-F1
#
_entry.id   AF-A0A942KXF8-F1
#
_cell.length_a   1.000
_cell.length_b   1.000
_cell.length_c   1.000
_cell.angle_alpha   90.00
_cell.angle_beta   90.00
_cell.angle_gamma   90.00
#
_symmetry.space_group_name_H-M   'P 1'
#
loop_
_entity.id
_entity.type
_entity.pdbx_description
1 polymer ?
#
loop_
_entity_poly.entity_id
_entity_poly.type
_entity_poly.pdbx_seq_one_letter_code
_entity_poly.pdbx_strand_id
1 'polypeptide(L)'
;MFIQKINSFDIESALKDTTRQYLIGKLSRPQELRYIEDENLEIGITSYENFQSELPHTHSQAFEYQYVLSGYTVYLDIETGKEYSFRTGDFYRISPGFKYAQKSKPNTKILFIKIPPGNDKQNLNSSSDVIQWLEQKLKTNRKDYTNNDIAPKANSIKPAAAIAILNENNEILLLRHQDSRKWTMPGGTHEFGESIADCAIRELKEETGLNVVVTGIIGTYTNPRTVIEYSDGEVRQEFTIVFSGRVEEGILKICVESTAYRWINVDEIETLELAESHRLRLKDVVEHCKKSTVFIR
;
A
#
# COMPACT_ATOMS: atom_id res chain seq x y z
N MET A 1 -21.98 31.37 -20.39
CA MET A 1 -20.81 30.75 -19.74
C MET A 1 -21.30 30.15 -18.42
N PHE A 2 -21.25 28.84 -18.24
CA PHE A 2 -21.67 28.16 -17.02
C PHE A 2 -20.60 27.13 -16.61
N ILE A 3 -20.48 26.86 -15.31
CA ILE A 3 -19.54 25.88 -14.77
C ILE A 3 -20.21 24.50 -14.84
N GLN A 4 -19.57 23.54 -15.48
CA GLN A 4 -19.99 22.14 -15.47
C GLN A 4 -19.27 21.39 -14.35
N LYS A 5 -20.02 20.62 -13.56
CA LYS A 5 -19.50 19.78 -12.47
C LYS A 5 -19.86 18.33 -12.74
N ILE A 6 -18.87 17.46 -12.67
CA ILE A 6 -19.06 16.02 -12.47
C ILE A 6 -18.76 15.77 -10.99
N ASN A 7 -19.71 15.20 -10.26
CA ASN A 7 -19.57 15.07 -8.82
C ASN A 7 -18.66 13.86 -8.48
N SER A 8 -18.01 13.89 -7.31
CA SER A 8 -17.09 12.81 -6.90
C SER A 8 -17.80 11.48 -6.71
N PHE A 9 -19.04 11.48 -6.22
CA PHE A 9 -19.84 10.27 -6.02
C PHE A 9 -20.10 9.53 -7.34
N ASP A 10 -20.45 10.25 -8.41
CA ASP A 10 -20.70 9.69 -9.74
C ASP A 10 -19.40 9.10 -10.30
N ILE A 11 -18.27 9.81 -10.16
CA ILE A 11 -16.95 9.33 -10.59
C ILE A 11 -16.57 8.06 -9.85
N GLU A 12 -16.68 8.06 -8.52
CA GLU A 12 -16.36 6.90 -7.68
C GLU A 12 -17.28 5.72 -7.95
N SER A 13 -18.59 5.96 -8.13
CA SER A 13 -19.55 4.92 -8.46
C SER A 13 -19.25 4.28 -9.81
N ALA A 14 -18.95 5.10 -10.82
CA ALA A 14 -18.64 4.61 -12.17
C ALA A 14 -17.28 3.89 -12.26
N LEU A 15 -16.39 4.06 -11.27
CA LEU A 15 -15.09 3.38 -11.21
C LEU A 15 -15.12 2.05 -10.43
N LYS A 16 -16.26 1.66 -9.83
CA LYS A 16 -16.35 0.40 -9.07
C LYS A 16 -16.17 -0.83 -9.96
N ASP A 17 -16.75 -0.81 -11.16
CA ASP A 17 -16.83 -1.98 -12.03
C ASP A 17 -15.97 -1.85 -13.30
N THR A 18 -15.14 -0.80 -13.38
CA THR A 18 -14.22 -0.59 -14.51
C THR A 18 -12.94 0.11 -14.07
N THR A 19 -11.87 -0.16 -14.80
CA THR A 19 -10.56 0.47 -14.56
C THR A 19 -10.46 1.89 -15.10
N ARG A 20 -11.35 2.32 -16.01
CA ARG A 20 -11.23 3.61 -16.69
C ARG A 20 -12.58 4.25 -16.94
N GLN A 21 -12.66 5.56 -16.65
CA GLN A 21 -13.80 6.41 -16.96
C GLN A 21 -13.32 7.72 -17.57
N TYR A 22 -14.11 8.26 -18.49
CA TYR A 22 -13.82 9.50 -19.19
C TYR A 22 -14.64 10.67 -18.63
N LEU A 23 -13.96 11.77 -18.36
CA LEU A 23 -14.56 13.01 -17.86
C LEU A 23 -14.88 13.97 -19.00
N ILE A 24 -14.02 14.01 -20.02
CA ILE A 24 -14.11 14.89 -21.18
C ILE A 24 -13.79 14.11 -22.45
N GLY A 25 -14.55 14.32 -23.52
CA GLY A 25 -14.19 13.89 -24.88
C GLY A 25 -15.37 13.57 -25.79
N LYS A 26 -15.10 13.32 -27.07
CA LYS A 26 -16.06 12.80 -28.05
C LYS A 26 -16.00 11.28 -28.09
N LEU A 27 -16.61 10.66 -27.09
CA LEU A 27 -16.47 9.24 -26.83
C LEU A 27 -17.36 8.41 -27.76
N SER A 28 -16.78 7.38 -28.39
CA SER A 28 -17.51 6.46 -29.26
C SER A 28 -18.23 5.34 -28.49
N ARG A 29 -17.86 5.12 -27.23
CA ARG A 29 -18.45 4.10 -26.36
C ARG A 29 -19.32 4.76 -25.29
N PRO A 30 -20.50 4.20 -24.97
CA PRO A 30 -21.30 4.66 -23.84
C PRO A 30 -20.48 4.68 -22.56
N GLN A 31 -20.71 5.69 -21.72
CA GLN A 31 -20.13 5.78 -20.38
C GLN A 31 -21.25 5.70 -19.35
N GLU A 32 -20.98 5.08 -18.22
CA GLU A 32 -21.87 5.15 -17.05
C GLU A 32 -21.83 6.54 -16.42
N LEU A 33 -20.65 7.17 -16.47
CA LEU A 33 -20.44 8.52 -16.01
C LEU A 33 -20.96 9.54 -17.04
N ARG A 34 -21.75 10.50 -16.58
CA ARG A 34 -22.05 11.69 -17.39
C ARG A 34 -20.77 12.51 -17.58
N TYR A 35 -20.33 12.63 -18.83
CA TYR A 35 -19.11 13.34 -19.22
C TYR A 35 -19.42 14.66 -19.93
N ILE A 36 -18.39 15.46 -20.15
CA ILE A 36 -18.46 16.72 -20.90
C ILE A 36 -17.96 16.46 -22.32
N GLU A 37 -18.77 16.81 -23.32
CA GLU A 37 -18.39 16.64 -24.73
C GLU A 37 -17.34 17.67 -25.16
N ASP A 38 -16.24 17.21 -25.77
CA ASP A 38 -15.22 18.04 -26.39
C ASP A 38 -14.56 17.27 -27.55
N GLU A 39 -14.37 17.91 -28.71
CA GLU A 39 -13.81 17.27 -29.90
C GLU A 39 -12.27 17.36 -29.97
N ASN A 40 -11.65 18.19 -29.13
CA ASN A 40 -10.22 18.51 -29.19
C ASN A 40 -9.41 17.87 -28.07
N LEU A 41 -10.07 17.33 -27.04
CA LEU A 41 -9.45 16.85 -25.83
C LEU A 41 -10.16 15.62 -25.28
N GLU A 42 -9.38 14.67 -24.78
CA GLU A 42 -9.90 13.55 -24.00
C GLU A 42 -9.25 13.57 -22.62
N ILE A 43 -10.05 13.64 -21.56
CA ILE A 43 -9.58 13.54 -20.18
C ILE A 43 -10.30 12.37 -19.51
N GLY A 44 -9.57 11.54 -18.80
CA GLY A 44 -10.16 10.48 -18.00
C GLY A 44 -9.36 10.14 -16.74
N ILE A 45 -9.94 9.30 -15.92
CA ILE A 45 -9.30 8.73 -14.73
C ILE A 45 -9.19 7.23 -14.95
N THR A 46 -8.01 6.70 -14.67
CA THR A 46 -7.76 5.26 -14.54
C THR A 46 -7.62 4.92 -13.06
N SER A 47 -8.23 3.83 -12.61
CA SER A 47 -8.20 3.31 -11.24
C SER A 47 -7.91 1.81 -11.27
N TYR A 48 -6.78 1.40 -10.70
CA TYR A 48 -6.38 0.01 -10.58
C TYR A 48 -6.53 -0.44 -9.13
N GLU A 49 -7.60 -1.16 -8.80
CA GLU A 49 -7.77 -1.72 -7.45
C GLU A 49 -6.75 -2.83 -7.18
N ASN A 50 -6.49 -3.67 -8.18
CA ASN A 50 -5.53 -4.76 -8.13
C ASN A 50 -4.25 -4.42 -8.92
N PHE A 51 -3.24 -5.26 -8.80
CA PHE A 51 -2.03 -5.14 -9.64
C PHE A 51 -2.44 -5.28 -11.10
N GLN A 52 -2.07 -4.30 -11.91
CA GLN A 52 -2.41 -4.26 -13.32
C GLN A 52 -1.14 -4.13 -14.16
N SER A 53 -1.12 -4.85 -15.28
CA SER A 53 -0.11 -4.69 -16.32
C SER A 53 -0.79 -4.37 -17.66
N GLU A 54 -0.12 -3.57 -18.48
CA GLU A 54 -0.47 -3.33 -19.87
C GLU A 54 0.65 -3.82 -20.78
N LEU A 55 0.27 -4.63 -21.77
CA LEU A 55 1.19 -5.16 -22.78
C LEU A 55 1.84 -4.02 -23.59
N PRO A 56 3.01 -4.28 -24.19
CA PRO A 56 3.69 -3.37 -25.09
C PRO A 56 2.79 -2.73 -26.13
N HIS A 57 2.82 -1.40 -26.21
CA HIS A 57 2.08 -0.65 -27.21
C HIS A 57 2.75 0.69 -27.50
N THR A 58 2.24 1.38 -28.52
CA THR A 58 2.58 2.75 -28.83
C THR A 58 1.33 3.52 -29.28
N HIS A 59 1.37 4.84 -29.14
CA HIS A 59 0.37 5.75 -29.65
C HIS A 59 0.97 6.50 -30.84
N SER A 60 0.33 6.42 -32.00
CA SER A 60 0.90 6.97 -33.26
C SER A 60 0.85 8.50 -33.36
N GLN A 61 -0.07 9.13 -32.64
CA GLN A 61 -0.41 10.56 -32.77
C GLN A 61 -0.60 11.25 -31.42
N ALA A 62 -1.18 10.56 -30.44
CA ALA A 62 -1.56 11.17 -29.18
C ALA A 62 -0.35 11.44 -28.27
N PHE A 63 -0.24 12.68 -27.80
CA PHE A 63 0.48 12.96 -26.56
C PHE A 63 -0.41 12.55 -25.40
N GLU A 64 0.16 11.82 -24.45
CA GLU A 64 -0.52 11.43 -23.21
C GLU A 64 0.12 12.18 -22.05
N TYR A 65 -0.60 13.11 -21.44
CA TYR A 65 -0.19 13.77 -20.20
C TYR A 65 -0.84 13.05 -19.03
N GLN A 66 -0.08 12.78 -17.98
CA GLN A 66 -0.55 11.99 -16.86
C GLN A 66 -0.16 12.65 -15.55
N TYR A 67 -1.07 12.59 -14.58
CA TYR A 67 -0.86 13.01 -13.19
C TYR A 67 -1.26 11.87 -12.26
N VAL A 68 -0.33 11.40 -11.43
CA VAL A 68 -0.60 10.29 -10.50
C VAL A 68 -1.33 10.84 -9.27
N LEU A 69 -2.60 10.50 -9.15
CA LEU A 69 -3.46 10.92 -8.03
C LEU A 69 -3.17 10.09 -6.76
N SER A 70 -2.89 8.80 -6.93
CA SER A 70 -2.47 7.91 -5.85
C SER A 70 -1.70 6.70 -6.41
N GLY A 71 -0.90 6.06 -5.56
CA GLY A 71 -0.21 4.81 -5.88
C GLY A 71 1.07 5.01 -6.69
N TYR A 72 1.41 4.00 -7.50
CA TYR A 72 2.72 3.89 -8.13
C TYR A 72 2.67 3.05 -9.41
N THR A 73 3.27 3.58 -10.47
CA THR A 73 3.29 2.97 -11.79
C THR A 73 4.68 3.03 -12.40
N VAL A 74 5.02 1.99 -13.16
CA VAL A 74 6.30 1.89 -13.86
C VAL A 74 6.04 1.63 -15.35
N TYR A 75 6.78 2.36 -16.18
CA TYR A 75 6.80 2.23 -17.63
C TYR A 75 8.16 1.69 -18.05
N LEU A 76 8.14 0.65 -18.89
CA LEU A 76 9.34 0.09 -19.50
C LEU A 76 9.43 0.58 -20.93
N ASP A 77 10.51 1.29 -21.27
CA ASP A 77 10.91 1.49 -22.66
C ASP A 77 11.37 0.15 -23.23
N ILE A 78 10.59 -0.42 -24.14
CA ILE A 78 10.88 -1.76 -24.66
C ILE A 78 12.02 -1.79 -25.68
N GLU A 79 12.48 -0.62 -26.15
CA GLU A 79 13.62 -0.53 -27.07
C GLU A 79 14.93 -0.43 -26.30
N THR A 80 14.95 0.32 -25.19
CA THR A 80 16.17 0.54 -24.40
C THR A 80 16.26 -0.31 -23.14
N GLY A 81 15.16 -0.92 -22.70
CA GLY A 81 15.05 -1.64 -21.42
C GLY A 81 15.01 -0.72 -20.20
N LYS A 82 14.91 0.61 -20.41
CA LYS A 82 14.92 1.58 -19.31
C LYS A 82 13.56 1.68 -18.64
N GLU A 83 13.56 1.66 -17.32
CA GLU A 83 12.36 1.89 -16.51
C GLU A 83 12.19 3.36 -16.12
N TYR A 84 10.93 3.80 -16.13
CA TYR A 84 10.47 5.11 -15.67
C TYR A 84 9.40 4.89 -14.60
N SER A 85 9.67 5.38 -13.39
CA SER A 85 8.80 5.21 -12.23
C SER A 85 8.10 6.52 -11.88
N PHE A 86 6.79 6.44 -11.61
CA PHE A 86 5.97 7.60 -11.23
C PHE A 86 5.10 7.26 -10.01
N ARG A 87 5.02 8.20 -9.08
CA ARG A 87 4.31 8.10 -7.80
C ARG A 87 3.35 9.27 -7.61
N THR A 88 2.50 9.18 -6.60
CA THR A 88 1.57 10.25 -6.19
C THR A 88 2.20 11.64 -6.27
N GLY A 89 1.58 12.54 -7.03
CA GLY A 89 2.03 13.91 -7.25
C GLY A 89 2.92 14.13 -8.47
N ASP A 90 3.43 13.07 -9.10
CA ASP A 90 4.23 13.20 -10.32
C ASP A 90 3.35 13.52 -11.53
N PHE A 91 3.86 14.41 -12.38
CA PHE A 91 3.33 14.72 -13.71
C PHE A 91 4.32 14.29 -14.78
N TYR A 92 3.83 13.67 -15.86
CA TYR A 92 4.68 13.24 -16.97
C TYR A 92 3.92 13.23 -18.29
N ARG A 93 4.67 13.16 -19.38
CA ARG A 93 4.14 13.09 -20.73
C ARG A 93 4.76 11.93 -21.49
N ILE A 94 3.93 11.14 -22.16
CA ILE A 94 4.36 10.16 -23.16
C ILE A 94 4.15 10.78 -24.54
N SER A 95 5.19 10.72 -25.37
CA SER A 95 5.17 11.30 -26.71
C SER A 95 4.74 10.25 -27.73
N PRO A 96 4.11 10.65 -28.85
CA PRO A 96 3.77 9.73 -29.93
C PRO A 96 4.98 8.93 -30.41
N GLY A 97 4.77 7.67 -30.76
CA GLY A 97 5.79 6.75 -31.23
C GLY A 97 6.64 6.13 -30.12
N PHE A 98 6.53 6.56 -28.87
CA PHE A 98 7.20 5.90 -27.75
C PHE A 98 6.61 4.50 -27.56
N LYS A 99 7.48 3.48 -27.45
CA LYS A 99 7.07 2.07 -27.34
C LYS A 99 7.28 1.61 -25.91
N TYR A 100 6.20 1.28 -25.22
CA TYR A 100 6.27 1.01 -23.80
C TYR A 100 5.35 -0.11 -23.35
N ALA A 101 5.73 -0.76 -22.27
CA ALA A 101 4.87 -1.59 -21.44
C ALA A 101 4.67 -0.90 -20.08
N GLN A 102 3.57 -1.20 -19.40
CA GLN A 102 3.25 -0.57 -18.11
C GLN A 102 2.88 -1.62 -17.07
N LYS A 103 3.25 -1.37 -15.81
CA LYS A 103 2.64 -2.05 -14.66
C LYS A 103 2.40 -1.09 -13.51
N SER A 104 1.34 -1.33 -12.75
CA SER A 104 0.88 -0.46 -11.68
C SER A 104 0.54 -1.27 -10.43
N LYS A 105 0.88 -0.72 -9.27
CA LYS A 105 0.50 -1.31 -7.98
C LYS A 105 -1.02 -1.22 -7.76
N PRO A 106 -1.60 -2.12 -6.93
CA PRO A 106 -2.94 -1.92 -6.34
C PRO A 106 -3.12 -0.50 -5.81
N ASN A 107 -4.35 0.02 -5.91
CA ASN A 107 -4.76 1.37 -5.50
C ASN A 107 -4.10 2.53 -6.26
N THR A 108 -3.59 2.28 -7.47
CA THR A 108 -3.04 3.32 -8.33
C THR A 108 -4.15 4.04 -9.09
N LYS A 109 -4.22 5.37 -8.95
CA LYS A 109 -5.14 6.24 -9.68
C LYS A 109 -4.37 7.27 -10.49
N ILE A 110 -4.71 7.42 -11.76
CA ILE A 110 -4.02 8.32 -12.70
C ILE A 110 -5.06 9.14 -13.45
N LEU A 111 -4.93 10.47 -13.39
CA LEU A 111 -5.61 11.37 -14.31
C LEU A 111 -4.80 11.40 -15.60
N PHE A 112 -5.43 11.14 -16.74
CA PHE A 112 -4.79 11.20 -18.04
C PHE A 112 -5.49 12.19 -18.97
N ILE A 113 -4.72 12.78 -19.86
CA ILE A 113 -5.15 13.75 -20.88
C ILE A 113 -4.54 13.33 -22.20
N LYS A 114 -5.34 13.19 -23.26
CA LYS A 114 -4.89 12.82 -24.61
C LYS A 114 -5.20 13.91 -25.63
N ILE A 115 -4.18 14.25 -26.43
CA ILE A 115 -4.28 15.22 -27.52
C ILE A 115 -3.45 14.73 -28.73
N PRO A 116 -4.03 14.59 -29.94
CA PRO A 116 -5.46 14.64 -30.23
C PRO A 116 -6.24 13.50 -29.52
N PRO A 117 -7.56 13.65 -29.32
CA PRO A 117 -8.40 12.62 -28.70
C PRO A 117 -8.57 11.41 -29.63
N GLY A 118 -9.02 10.28 -29.05
CA GLY A 118 -9.32 9.05 -29.79
C GLY A 118 -8.36 7.88 -29.51
N ASN A 119 -8.66 6.74 -30.13
CA ASN A 119 -7.90 5.51 -29.94
C ASN A 119 -6.94 5.26 -31.11
N ASP A 120 -5.69 5.67 -30.93
CA ASP A 120 -4.57 5.46 -31.85
C ASP A 120 -3.55 4.44 -31.32
N LYS A 121 -3.95 3.64 -30.33
CA LYS A 121 -3.11 2.59 -29.71
C LYS A 121 -2.81 1.48 -30.71
N GLN A 122 -1.53 1.13 -30.82
CA GLN A 122 -1.04 0.01 -31.62
C GLN A 122 -0.31 -0.95 -30.69
N ASN A 123 -0.82 -2.17 -30.57
CA ASN A 123 -0.17 -3.22 -29.77
C ASN A 123 1.10 -3.71 -30.47
N LEU A 124 2.12 -4.03 -29.68
CA LEU A 124 3.41 -4.50 -30.15
C LEU A 124 3.65 -5.93 -29.67
N ASN A 125 4.50 -6.67 -30.40
CA ASN A 125 4.92 -7.99 -29.97
C ASN A 125 5.72 -7.88 -28.67
N SER A 126 5.49 -8.83 -27.75
CA SER A 126 6.21 -8.90 -26.49
C SER A 126 7.33 -9.93 -26.58
N SER A 127 8.55 -9.55 -26.21
CA SER A 127 9.61 -10.52 -25.96
C SER A 127 9.32 -11.29 -24.67
N SER A 128 9.95 -12.46 -24.50
CA SER A 128 9.89 -13.24 -23.25
C SER A 128 10.25 -12.39 -22.04
N ASP A 129 11.26 -11.54 -22.18
CA ASP A 129 11.81 -10.74 -21.09
C ASP A 129 10.80 -9.66 -20.64
N VAL A 130 10.08 -9.06 -21.59
CA VAL A 130 9.03 -8.08 -21.27
C VAL A 130 7.83 -8.76 -20.61
N ILE A 131 7.44 -9.96 -21.07
CA ILE A 131 6.38 -10.74 -20.40
C ILE A 131 6.77 -11.07 -18.96
N GLN A 132 7.98 -11.58 -18.76
CA GLN A 132 8.50 -11.88 -17.42
C GLN A 132 8.52 -10.62 -16.54
N TRP A 133 8.89 -9.47 -17.11
CA TRP A 133 8.86 -8.19 -16.40
C TRP A 133 7.45 -7.77 -15.99
N LEU A 134 6.43 -7.99 -16.82
CA LEU A 134 5.03 -7.65 -16.53
C LEU A 134 4.44 -8.52 -15.41
N GLU A 135 4.88 -9.78 -15.30
CA GLU A 135 4.43 -10.72 -14.25
C GLU A 135 5.07 -10.43 -12.89
N GLN A 136 6.22 -9.75 -12.87
CA GLN A 136 6.91 -9.39 -11.64
C GLN A 136 6.20 -8.23 -10.92
N LYS A 137 5.58 -8.55 -9.78
CA LYS A 137 5.00 -7.55 -8.87
C LYS A 137 6.02 -6.51 -8.45
N LEU A 138 5.58 -5.26 -8.37
CA LEU A 138 6.39 -4.13 -7.90
C LEU A 138 6.64 -4.27 -6.40
N LYS A 139 7.90 -4.50 -6.03
CA LYS A 139 8.34 -4.50 -4.63
C LYS A 139 8.55 -3.08 -4.15
N THR A 140 8.20 -2.83 -2.90
CA THR A 140 8.54 -1.59 -2.21
C THR A 140 9.61 -1.81 -1.19
N ASN A 141 10.66 -0.99 -1.25
CA ASN A 141 11.64 -0.91 -0.18
C ASN A 141 11.06 -0.09 0.96
N ARG A 142 11.31 -0.54 2.19
CA ARG A 142 10.87 0.10 3.42
C ARG A 142 12.07 0.62 4.20
N LYS A 143 12.02 1.87 4.63
CA LYS A 143 13.01 2.46 5.53
C LYS A 143 12.32 3.11 6.72
N ASP A 144 12.65 2.64 7.91
CA ASP A 144 12.08 3.16 9.15
C ASP A 144 12.97 4.29 9.70
N TYR A 145 12.34 5.38 10.14
CA TYR A 145 12.98 6.49 10.83
C TYR A 145 12.30 6.68 12.19
N THR A 146 13.08 6.89 13.24
CA THR A 146 12.57 7.20 14.59
C THR A 146 13.44 8.32 15.16
N ASN A 147 12.80 9.46 15.51
CA ASN A 147 13.47 10.65 16.04
C ASN A 147 14.69 11.10 15.20
N ASN A 148 14.54 11.07 13.88
CA ASN A 148 15.62 11.34 12.95
C ASN A 148 15.31 12.57 12.08
N ASP A 149 16.15 13.59 12.14
CA ASP A 149 15.96 14.87 11.45
C ASP A 149 16.12 14.80 9.92
N ILE A 150 16.73 13.72 9.39
CA ILE A 150 16.80 13.48 7.94
C ILE A 150 15.58 12.74 7.39
N ALA A 151 14.60 12.40 8.23
CA ALA A 151 13.41 11.69 7.80
C ALA A 151 12.57 12.56 6.84
N PRO A 152 12.03 11.99 5.75
CA PRO A 152 11.13 12.74 4.87
C PRO A 152 9.84 13.10 5.60
N LYS A 153 9.17 14.16 5.12
CA LYS A 153 7.89 14.61 5.70
C LYS A 153 6.80 13.57 5.46
N ALA A 154 6.10 13.19 6.52
CA ALA A 154 4.94 12.30 6.42
C ALA A 154 3.86 12.90 5.48
N ASN A 155 3.32 12.05 4.62
CA ASN A 155 2.25 12.38 3.68
C ASN A 155 1.03 11.45 3.81
N SER A 156 1.09 10.48 4.73
CA SER A 156 0.00 9.54 5.01
C SER A 156 0.02 9.09 6.47
N ILE A 157 -1.15 8.67 6.94
CA ILE A 157 -1.35 7.99 8.22
C ILE A 157 -2.29 6.83 7.95
N LYS A 158 -1.91 5.62 8.39
CA LYS A 158 -2.78 4.45 8.34
C LYS A 158 -2.83 3.83 9.73
N PRO A 159 -4.00 3.81 10.40
CA PRO A 159 -4.15 3.11 11.66
C PRO A 159 -3.80 1.63 11.50
N ALA A 160 -3.15 1.09 12.52
CA ALA A 160 -2.73 -0.30 12.59
C ALA A 160 -2.95 -0.83 14.00
N ALA A 161 -3.09 -2.15 14.10
CA ALA A 161 -3.20 -2.84 15.37
C ALA A 161 -2.15 -3.94 15.47
N ALA A 162 -1.63 -4.16 16.67
CA ALA A 162 -0.79 -5.31 17.00
C ALA A 162 -1.26 -5.93 18.30
N ILE A 163 -0.93 -7.21 18.52
CA ILE A 163 -1.34 -7.93 19.73
C ILE A 163 -0.16 -8.67 20.36
N ALA A 164 0.05 -8.44 21.65
CA ALA A 164 1.00 -9.17 22.45
C ALA A 164 0.33 -10.42 23.03
N ILE A 165 0.85 -11.58 22.65
CA ILE A 165 0.47 -12.88 23.19
C ILE A 165 1.60 -13.39 24.06
N LEU A 166 1.27 -13.75 25.29
CA LEU A 166 2.19 -14.40 26.22
C LEU A 166 1.81 -15.86 26.38
N ASN A 167 2.81 -16.73 26.46
CA ASN A 167 2.60 -18.12 26.87
C ASN A 167 2.66 -18.26 28.41
N GLU A 168 2.49 -19.48 28.92
CA GLU A 168 2.52 -19.78 30.36
C GLU A 168 3.88 -19.45 31.02
N ASN A 169 4.95 -19.35 30.25
CA ASN A 169 6.30 -18.97 30.71
C ASN A 169 6.54 -17.44 30.67
N ASN A 170 5.52 -16.64 30.38
CA ASN A 170 5.62 -15.18 30.15
C ASN A 170 6.54 -14.79 28.97
N GLU A 171 6.68 -15.66 27.99
CA GLU A 171 7.42 -15.36 26.75
C GLU A 171 6.46 -14.75 25.73
N ILE A 172 6.94 -13.76 24.96
CA ILE A 172 6.13 -13.02 23.99
C ILE A 172 6.26 -13.69 22.62
N LEU A 173 5.15 -13.90 21.91
CA LEU A 173 5.15 -14.37 20.53
C LEU A 173 5.62 -13.26 19.57
N LEU A 174 6.68 -13.54 18.81
CA LEU A 174 7.13 -12.72 17.69
C LEU A 174 7.25 -13.54 16.41
N LEU A 175 7.02 -12.85 15.29
CA LEU A 175 7.17 -13.37 13.93
C LEU A 175 8.34 -12.68 13.23
N ARG A 176 9.05 -13.39 12.35
CA ARG A 176 10.13 -12.83 11.54
C ARG A 176 9.65 -12.54 10.12
N HIS A 177 9.41 -11.27 9.84
CA HIS A 177 8.86 -10.80 8.57
C HIS A 177 9.76 -11.19 7.37
N GLN A 178 9.16 -11.65 6.27
CA GLN A 178 9.85 -12.16 5.08
C GLN A 178 10.74 -11.09 4.43
N ASP A 179 10.19 -9.90 4.17
CA ASP A 179 10.93 -8.83 3.49
C ASP A 179 11.91 -8.08 4.39
N SER A 180 11.45 -7.56 5.53
CA SER A 180 12.31 -6.73 6.40
C SER A 180 13.33 -7.53 7.20
N ARG A 181 13.13 -8.85 7.33
CA ARG A 181 13.91 -9.78 8.16
C ARG A 181 13.91 -9.47 9.66
N LYS A 182 13.16 -8.44 10.09
CA LYS A 182 13.02 -8.01 11.48
C LYS A 182 11.96 -8.85 12.21
N TRP A 183 12.08 -8.89 13.54
CA TRP A 183 11.07 -9.49 14.41
C TRP A 183 9.97 -8.48 14.75
N THR A 184 8.71 -8.93 14.76
CA THR A 184 7.55 -8.12 15.10
C THR A 184 6.48 -8.93 15.83
N MET A 185 5.73 -8.30 16.73
CA MET A 185 4.44 -8.82 17.19
C MET A 185 3.49 -8.98 16.00
N PRO A 186 2.60 -9.98 16.04
CA PRO A 186 1.53 -10.11 15.05
C PRO A 186 0.67 -8.84 14.96
N GLY A 187 0.27 -8.48 13.75
CA GLY A 187 -0.52 -7.28 13.51
C GLY A 187 -0.34 -6.64 12.14
N GLY A 188 -1.25 -5.74 11.79
CA GLY A 188 -1.30 -5.13 10.47
C GLY A 188 -2.20 -3.91 10.41
N THR A 189 -2.66 -3.60 9.20
CA THR A 189 -3.36 -2.35 8.90
C THR A 189 -4.85 -2.48 9.19
N HIS A 190 -5.45 -1.44 9.76
CA HIS A 190 -6.89 -1.38 9.99
C HIS A 190 -7.64 -1.26 8.66
N GLU A 191 -8.62 -2.14 8.44
CA GLU A 191 -9.46 -2.15 7.25
C GLU A 191 -10.81 -1.49 7.50
N PHE A 192 -11.49 -1.11 6.42
CA PHE A 192 -12.83 -0.54 6.51
C PHE A 192 -13.84 -1.61 6.95
N GLY A 193 -14.71 -1.26 7.90
CA GLY A 193 -15.81 -2.12 8.35
C GLY A 193 -15.50 -2.98 9.57
N GLU A 194 -14.27 -2.97 10.09
CA GLU A 194 -13.89 -3.64 11.34
C GLU A 194 -13.58 -2.63 12.46
N SER A 195 -13.63 -3.07 13.73
CA SER A 195 -13.05 -2.30 14.83
C SER A 195 -11.52 -2.47 14.86
N ILE A 196 -10.80 -1.56 15.52
CA ILE A 196 -9.34 -1.69 15.64
C ILE A 196 -8.90 -2.90 16.49
N ALA A 197 -9.78 -3.39 17.38
CA ALA A 197 -9.55 -4.63 18.12
C ALA A 197 -9.79 -5.86 17.22
N ASP A 198 -10.83 -5.83 16.39
CA ASP A 198 -11.09 -6.90 15.40
C ASP A 198 -9.93 -7.01 14.39
N CYS A 199 -9.33 -5.87 13.99
CA CYS A 199 -8.11 -5.86 13.18
C CYS A 199 -6.98 -6.68 13.84
N ALA A 200 -6.70 -6.47 15.12
CA ALA A 200 -5.68 -7.24 15.82
C ALA A 200 -5.99 -8.75 15.89
N ILE A 201 -7.28 -9.11 16.05
CA ILE A 201 -7.75 -10.49 16.05
C ILE A 201 -7.58 -11.12 14.67
N ARG A 202 -8.03 -10.43 13.61
CA ARG A 202 -7.92 -10.86 12.21
C ARG A 202 -6.47 -11.08 11.81
N GLU A 203 -5.62 -10.10 12.03
CA GLU A 203 -4.20 -10.16 11.67
C GLU A 203 -3.48 -11.32 12.39
N LEU A 204 -3.69 -11.49 13.70
CA LEU A 204 -3.15 -12.64 14.42
C LEU A 204 -3.64 -13.96 13.82
N LYS A 205 -4.95 -14.06 13.50
CA LYS A 205 -5.53 -15.26 12.93
C LYS A 205 -4.94 -15.59 11.55
N GLU A 206 -4.78 -14.59 10.70
CA GLU A 206 -4.20 -14.70 9.35
C GLU A 206 -2.72 -15.10 9.40
N GLU A 207 -1.94 -14.49 10.30
CA GLU A 207 -0.51 -14.72 10.40
C GLU A 207 -0.15 -16.02 11.14
N THR A 208 -0.99 -16.48 12.07
CA THR A 208 -0.62 -17.56 13.01
C THR A 208 -1.63 -18.71 13.14
N GLY A 209 -2.86 -18.53 12.64
CA GLY A 209 -3.95 -19.49 12.80
C GLY A 209 -4.59 -19.53 14.20
N LEU A 210 -4.09 -18.75 15.16
CA LEU A 210 -4.59 -18.72 16.54
C LEU A 210 -5.88 -17.90 16.65
N ASN A 211 -6.83 -18.36 17.47
CA ASN A 211 -7.97 -17.55 17.90
C ASN A 211 -7.66 -16.95 19.28
N VAL A 212 -7.99 -15.67 19.44
CA VAL A 212 -7.62 -14.87 20.61
C VAL A 212 -8.81 -14.08 21.10
N VAL A 213 -8.84 -13.83 22.41
CA VAL A 213 -9.65 -12.77 23.01
C VAL A 213 -8.74 -11.61 23.43
N VAL A 214 -9.12 -10.40 23.06
CA VAL A 214 -8.43 -9.17 23.51
C VAL A 214 -8.73 -8.96 25.00
N THR A 215 -7.68 -8.82 25.80
CA THR A 215 -7.76 -8.66 27.26
C THR A 215 -7.58 -7.22 27.73
N GLY A 216 -7.05 -6.35 26.87
CA GLY A 216 -6.84 -4.94 27.20
C GLY A 216 -5.95 -4.21 26.19
N ILE A 217 -5.71 -2.92 26.46
CA ILE A 217 -4.79 -2.08 25.67
C ILE A 217 -3.47 -1.97 26.44
N ILE A 218 -2.37 -2.20 25.75
CA ILE A 218 -1.02 -1.97 26.25
C ILE A 218 -0.63 -0.51 26.01
N GLY A 219 -0.85 0.00 24.80
CA GLY A 219 -0.62 1.40 24.54
C GLY A 219 -0.95 1.89 23.14
N THR A 220 -0.97 3.21 22.99
CA THR A 220 -1.12 3.91 21.71
C THR A 220 0.22 4.51 21.30
N TYR A 221 0.60 4.31 20.05
CA TYR A 221 1.88 4.73 19.47
C TYR A 221 1.61 5.62 18.26
N THR A 222 1.79 6.93 18.45
CA THR A 222 1.41 7.98 17.49
C THR A 222 2.51 9.03 17.32
N ASN A 223 3.74 8.72 17.73
CA ASN A 223 4.88 9.63 17.67
C ASN A 223 5.06 10.17 16.24
N PRO A 224 4.90 11.50 16.01
CA PRO A 224 5.02 12.08 14.67
C PRO A 224 6.45 12.01 14.11
N ARG A 225 7.44 11.71 14.95
CA ARG A 225 8.83 11.49 14.54
C ARG A 225 9.17 10.02 14.28
N THR A 226 8.19 9.12 14.33
CA THR A 226 8.31 7.78 13.78
C THR A 226 7.62 7.74 12.42
N VAL A 227 8.41 7.63 11.35
CA VAL A 227 7.89 7.55 9.98
C VAL A 227 8.52 6.39 9.22
N ILE A 228 7.75 5.83 8.29
CA ILE A 228 8.14 4.72 7.43
C ILE A 228 8.10 5.24 6.00
N GLU A 229 9.25 5.32 5.35
CA GLU A 229 9.38 5.67 3.94
C GLU A 229 9.31 4.41 3.08
N TYR A 230 8.41 4.44 2.11
CA TYR A 230 8.28 3.43 1.08
C TYR A 230 8.79 3.96 -0.25
N SER A 231 9.43 3.10 -1.05
CA SER A 231 9.99 3.51 -2.35
C SER A 231 8.94 3.92 -3.39
N ASP A 232 7.66 3.67 -3.13
CA ASP A 232 6.54 4.15 -3.95
C ASP A 232 6.12 5.59 -3.62
N GLY A 233 6.84 6.27 -2.72
CA GLY A 233 6.58 7.66 -2.34
C GLY A 233 5.67 7.83 -1.13
N GLU A 234 5.08 6.75 -0.61
CA GLU A 234 4.39 6.82 0.68
C GLU A 234 5.40 7.09 1.80
N VAL A 235 5.15 8.14 2.59
CA VAL A 235 5.85 8.40 3.84
C VAL A 235 4.80 8.35 4.94
N ARG A 236 4.73 7.21 5.62
CA ARG A 236 3.68 6.91 6.59
C ARG A 236 4.12 7.27 7.98
N GLN A 237 3.38 8.15 8.65
CA GLN A 237 3.54 8.35 10.09
C GLN A 237 2.94 7.17 10.85
N GLU A 238 3.61 6.78 11.94
CA GLU A 238 3.15 5.73 12.84
C GLU A 238 1.80 6.07 13.47
N PHE A 239 0.87 5.11 13.39
CA PHE A 239 -0.34 5.05 14.21
C PHE A 239 -0.57 3.57 14.52
N THR A 240 -0.23 3.12 15.71
CA THR A 240 -0.46 1.73 16.12
C THR A 240 -1.05 1.66 17.52
N ILE A 241 -2.06 0.80 17.69
CA ILE A 241 -2.54 0.41 19.01
C ILE A 241 -2.04 -1.01 19.29
N VAL A 242 -1.41 -1.21 20.44
CA VAL A 242 -0.97 -2.54 20.88
C VAL A 242 -1.95 -3.04 21.93
N PHE A 243 -2.53 -4.21 21.68
CA PHE A 243 -3.43 -4.92 22.58
C PHE A 243 -2.69 -6.03 23.33
N SER A 244 -3.21 -6.41 24.49
CA SER A 244 -2.91 -7.70 25.12
C SER A 244 -3.98 -8.72 24.73
N GLY A 245 -3.59 -9.97 24.54
CA GLY A 245 -4.51 -11.04 24.19
C GLY A 245 -4.20 -12.36 24.87
N ARG A 246 -5.23 -13.19 25.00
CA ARG A 246 -5.13 -14.58 25.48
C ARG A 246 -5.62 -15.53 24.39
N VAL A 247 -4.79 -16.50 24.02
CA VAL A 247 -5.17 -17.55 23.07
C VAL A 247 -6.28 -18.41 23.68
N GLU A 248 -7.34 -18.66 22.92
CA GLU A 248 -8.42 -19.55 23.33
C GLU A 248 -8.27 -20.93 22.71
N GLU A 249 -7.88 -20.97 21.44
CA GLU A 249 -7.70 -22.20 20.67
C GLU A 249 -6.83 -21.95 19.44
N GLY A 250 -6.35 -23.05 18.84
CA GLY A 250 -5.59 -23.04 17.59
C GLY A 250 -4.22 -23.70 17.71
N ILE A 251 -3.65 -24.02 16.56
CA ILE A 251 -2.28 -24.54 16.45
C ILE A 251 -1.47 -23.47 15.72
N LEU A 252 -0.41 -23.00 16.37
CA LEU A 252 0.46 -21.96 15.83
C LEU A 252 1.09 -22.42 14.50
N LYS A 253 0.75 -21.73 13.42
CA LYS A 253 1.29 -21.95 12.08
C LYS A 253 1.47 -20.60 11.38
N ILE A 254 2.69 -20.29 11.00
CA ILE A 254 3.00 -19.05 10.29
C ILE A 254 2.54 -19.07 8.83
N CYS A 255 2.12 -17.92 8.32
CA CYS A 255 1.78 -17.70 6.92
C CYS A 255 3.02 -17.36 6.06
N VAL A 256 2.82 -17.09 4.76
CA VAL A 256 3.90 -16.76 3.81
C VAL A 256 4.65 -15.47 4.17
N GLU A 257 4.00 -14.54 4.85
CA GLU A 257 4.58 -13.24 5.23
C GLU A 257 5.68 -13.37 6.29
N SER A 258 5.74 -14.51 6.96
CA SER A 258 6.68 -14.81 8.03
C SER A 258 7.57 -15.98 7.68
N THR A 259 8.85 -15.87 8.04
CA THR A 259 9.88 -16.90 7.79
C THR A 259 10.22 -17.72 9.02
N ALA A 260 9.85 -17.24 10.21
CA ALA A 260 10.00 -17.94 11.48
C ALA A 260 9.05 -17.33 12.51
N TYR A 261 8.81 -18.06 13.60
CA TYR A 261 8.23 -17.52 14.84
C TYR A 261 9.12 -17.89 16.03
N ARG A 262 9.06 -17.10 17.10
CA ARG A 262 9.72 -17.39 18.37
C ARG A 262 8.85 -16.90 19.53
N TRP A 263 8.86 -17.69 20.61
CA TRP A 263 8.54 -17.21 21.93
C TRP A 263 9.83 -16.65 22.52
N ILE A 264 9.81 -15.38 22.93
CA ILE A 264 11.00 -14.68 23.42
C ILE A 264 10.84 -14.27 24.87
N ASN A 265 11.90 -14.46 25.66
CA ASN A 265 11.96 -13.85 26.96
C ASN A 265 12.23 -12.34 26.84
N VAL A 266 11.75 -11.58 27.83
CA VAL A 266 12.03 -10.16 28.01
C VAL A 266 13.52 -9.82 27.90
N ASP A 267 14.37 -10.66 28.48
CA ASP A 267 15.82 -10.42 28.53
C ASP A 267 16.48 -10.57 27.15
N GLU A 268 15.80 -11.21 26.18
CA GLU A 268 16.32 -11.41 24.82
C GLU A 268 16.02 -10.23 23.89
N ILE A 269 15.13 -9.30 24.26
CA ILE A 269 14.64 -8.23 23.38
C ILE A 269 15.79 -7.41 22.76
N GLU A 270 16.83 -7.11 23.53
CA GLU A 270 17.97 -6.29 23.07
C GLU A 270 18.84 -7.00 22.01
N THR A 271 18.77 -8.33 21.93
CA THR A 271 19.56 -9.12 20.96
C THR A 271 18.86 -9.29 19.61
N LEU A 272 17.58 -8.90 19.51
CA LEU A 272 16.77 -9.10 18.31
C LEU A 272 16.95 -7.98 17.29
N GLU A 273 16.92 -8.38 16.01
CA GLU A 273 16.81 -7.47 14.87
C GLU A 273 15.41 -6.83 14.85
N LEU A 274 15.25 -5.72 15.57
CA LEU A 274 13.98 -4.99 15.71
C LEU A 274 14.10 -3.57 15.14
N ALA A 275 12.99 -3.07 14.58
CA ALA A 275 12.82 -1.64 14.38
C ALA A 275 12.81 -0.92 15.74
N GLU A 276 13.31 0.31 15.81
CA GLU A 276 13.42 1.07 17.06
C GLU A 276 12.05 1.28 17.73
N SER A 277 11.05 1.67 16.95
CA SER A 277 9.67 1.80 17.45
C SER A 277 9.11 0.48 17.98
N HIS A 278 9.44 -0.65 17.35
CA HIS A 278 8.99 -1.96 17.80
C HIS A 278 9.66 -2.38 19.11
N ARG A 279 10.94 -2.06 19.29
CA ARG A 279 11.67 -2.29 20.55
C ARG A 279 11.04 -1.52 21.71
N LEU A 280 10.63 -0.27 21.50
CA LEU A 280 9.88 0.51 22.51
C LEU A 280 8.58 -0.20 22.90
N ARG A 281 7.79 -0.66 21.92
CA ARG A 281 6.53 -1.37 22.17
C ARG A 281 6.76 -2.62 23.01
N LEU A 282 7.78 -3.43 22.71
CA LEU A 282 8.08 -4.63 23.51
C LEU A 282 8.48 -4.29 24.95
N LYS A 283 9.23 -3.21 25.18
CA LYS A 283 9.53 -2.75 26.54
C LYS A 283 8.27 -2.34 27.31
N ASP A 284 7.35 -1.65 26.63
CA ASP A 284 6.07 -1.25 27.21
C ASP A 284 5.18 -2.49 27.50
N VAL A 285 5.18 -3.53 26.64
CA VAL A 285 4.49 -4.82 26.92
C VAL A 285 4.99 -5.43 28.22
N VAL A 286 6.30 -5.47 28.41
CA VAL A 286 6.93 -6.03 29.61
C VAL A 286 6.56 -5.25 30.87
N GLU A 287 6.59 -3.92 30.79
CA GLU A 287 6.22 -3.07 31.91
C GLU A 287 4.72 -3.15 32.23
N HIS A 288 3.88 -3.28 31.20
CA HIS A 288 2.45 -3.55 31.35
C HIS A 288 2.22 -4.87 32.09
N CYS A 289 2.93 -5.95 31.74
CA CYS A 289 2.80 -7.23 32.44
C CYS A 289 3.18 -7.14 33.93
N LYS A 290 4.12 -6.25 34.29
CA LYS A 290 4.58 -6.07 35.68
C LYS A 290 3.66 -5.17 36.51
N LYS A 291 3.09 -4.12 35.90
CA LYS A 291 2.44 -3.02 36.64
C LYS A 291 1.04 -2.66 36.14
N SER A 292 0.54 -3.33 35.11
CA SER A 292 -0.72 -3.00 34.42
C SER A 292 -0.77 -1.56 33.89
N THR A 293 0.39 -0.98 33.58
CA THR A 293 0.52 0.39 33.05
C THR A 293 0.06 0.45 31.59
N VAL A 294 -0.77 1.42 31.22
CA VAL A 294 -1.14 1.72 29.84
C VAL A 294 -0.31 2.90 29.33
N PHE A 295 0.22 2.78 28.11
CA PHE A 295 1.13 3.77 27.53
C PHE A 295 0.46 4.66 26.48
N ILE A 296 0.82 5.94 26.49
CA ILE A 296 0.42 6.93 25.49
C ILE A 296 1.71 7.54 24.94
N ARG A 297 2.06 7.23 23.69
CA ARG A 297 3.35 7.54 23.04
C ARG A 297 3.16 8.26 21.70
#